data_AF-A0A661D3V0-F1
#
_entry.id   AF-A0A661D3V0-F1
#
_cell.length_a   1.000
_cell.length_b   1.000
_cell.length_c   1.000
_cell.angle_alpha   90.00
_cell.angle_beta   90.00
_cell.angle_gamma   90.00
#
_symmetry.space_group_name_H-M   'P 1'
#
loop_
_entity.id
_entity.type
_entity.pdbx_description
1 polymer ?
#
loop_
_entity_poly.entity_id
_entity_poly.type
_entity_poly.pdbx_seq_one_letter_code
_entity_poly.pdbx_strand_id
1 'polypeptide(L)'
;MTKIFIGLLTLFMVMATLLGCSTTRDVDVKSTQALPDWPVKPEAVKPEPVKPEAEKPEEVTPPSPPRYDPDVLQSNLKKMTKSLTGLEYLETPKKLQDCSGIFLRVVRKFKKYYPDRPFPDEKQQRSTRLIGKWYHERGELILIRDPQKQAHLIKPGAIMFFDGAPKKKFSGRFKDLFVRGKGIYHMGVVVKVVSDNGKVTGYHLFHGRKDGTPSGTTRYHKGFRKDYGPQARRDNYPPFGNGQENWIAVAHLVNPYTTP
;
A
#
# COMPACT_ATOMS: atom_id res chain seq x y z
N MET A 1 63.21 -5.14 27.87
CA MET A 1 63.71 -5.42 26.51
C MET A 1 62.69 -4.93 25.51
N THR A 2 63.14 -4.05 24.64
CA THR A 2 62.39 -3.14 23.77
C THR A 2 62.19 -3.79 22.41
N LYS A 3 60.98 -3.74 21.82
CA LYS A 3 60.80 -3.74 20.35
C LYS A 3 59.62 -2.85 19.95
N ILE A 4 59.98 -1.84 19.17
CA ILE A 4 59.19 -0.84 18.45
C ILE A 4 59.19 -1.25 16.97
N PHE A 5 58.05 -1.14 16.28
CA PHE A 5 57.89 -0.97 14.81
C PHE A 5 56.41 -0.57 14.60
N ILE A 6 56.02 0.67 14.28
CA ILE A 6 56.22 1.56 13.11
C ILE A 6 55.62 1.01 11.80
N GLY A 7 54.65 1.76 11.25
CA GLY A 7 54.22 1.77 9.84
C GLY A 7 52.80 1.21 9.64
N LEU A 8 51.87 1.81 8.89
CA LEU A 8 51.98 2.91 7.93
C LEU A 8 50.58 3.52 7.72
N LEU A 9 50.56 4.85 7.65
CA LEU A 9 49.42 5.71 7.33
C LEU A 9 49.26 5.77 5.80
N THR A 10 48.06 5.56 5.26
CA THR A 10 47.75 5.95 3.87
C THR A 10 46.44 6.71 3.79
N LEU A 11 46.64 8.03 3.74
CA LEU A 11 45.69 9.08 3.39
C LEU A 11 45.60 9.14 1.86
N PHE A 12 44.43 8.92 1.27
CA PHE A 12 44.15 9.36 -0.09
C PHE A 12 43.00 10.36 -0.08
N MET A 13 43.42 11.62 -0.17
CA MET A 13 42.63 12.80 -0.47
C MET A 13 42.67 12.95 -1.99
N VAL A 14 41.52 12.94 -2.67
CA VAL A 14 41.42 13.45 -4.04
C VAL A 14 40.39 14.56 -4.07
N MET A 15 40.93 15.73 -4.39
CA MET A 15 40.29 17.02 -4.57
C MET A 15 39.29 17.04 -5.72
N ALA A 16 38.34 17.95 -5.56
CA ALA A 16 37.29 18.33 -6.49
C ALA A 16 37.82 18.94 -7.80
N THR A 17 37.03 18.79 -8.87
CA THR A 17 36.97 19.74 -9.97
C THR A 17 35.51 20.06 -10.29
N LEU A 18 35.15 21.31 -10.02
CA LEU A 18 34.02 22.04 -10.59
C LEU A 18 34.33 22.40 -12.04
N LEU A 19 33.34 22.32 -12.92
CA LEU A 19 33.11 23.03 -14.20
C LEU A 19 31.89 22.29 -14.81
N GLY A 20 30.67 22.83 -14.82
CA GLY A 20 30.27 24.04 -15.50
C GLY A 20 29.59 23.64 -16.82
N CYS A 21 28.26 23.66 -16.88
CA CYS A 21 27.51 24.04 -18.09
C CYS A 21 26.02 24.23 -17.76
N SER A 22 25.66 25.49 -17.56
CA SER A 22 24.29 26.00 -17.65
C SER A 22 23.91 26.05 -19.11
N THR A 23 22.82 25.39 -19.51
CA THR A 23 22.10 25.71 -20.74
C THR A 23 20.62 25.80 -20.42
N THR A 24 20.18 27.03 -20.17
CA THR A 24 18.79 27.46 -20.29
C THR A 24 18.38 27.34 -21.75
N ARG A 25 17.36 26.53 -22.04
CA ARG A 25 16.58 26.63 -23.26
C ARG A 25 15.17 27.05 -22.87
N ASP A 26 14.94 28.35 -22.98
CA ASP A 26 13.62 28.92 -23.16
C ASP A 26 13.05 28.38 -24.46
N VAL A 27 11.86 27.79 -24.40
CA VAL A 27 11.03 27.54 -25.58
C VAL A 27 9.73 28.27 -25.34
N ASP A 28 9.62 29.41 -26.03
CA ASP A 28 8.40 30.16 -26.26
C ASP A 28 7.30 29.24 -26.80
N VAL A 29 6.22 29.08 -26.03
CA VAL A 29 4.95 28.53 -26.53
C VAL A 29 3.97 29.69 -26.67
N LYS A 30 4.06 30.38 -27.81
CA LYS A 30 2.97 31.19 -28.36
C LYS A 30 2.41 30.46 -29.57
N SER A 31 1.19 29.94 -29.46
CA SER A 31 0.23 29.96 -30.57
C SER A 31 -1.15 29.54 -30.07
N THR A 32 -1.95 30.53 -29.69
CA THR A 32 -3.41 30.46 -29.67
C THR A 32 -3.90 30.51 -31.12
N GLN A 33 -4.38 29.39 -31.64
CA GLN A 33 -5.25 29.38 -32.81
C GLN A 33 -6.70 29.40 -32.34
N ALA A 34 -7.38 30.50 -32.65
CA ALA A 34 -8.81 30.66 -32.51
C ALA A 34 -9.53 29.70 -33.48
N LEU A 35 -10.57 29.03 -32.99
CA LEU A 35 -11.50 28.26 -33.80
C LEU A 35 -12.40 29.22 -34.60
N PRO A 36 -12.72 28.92 -35.88
CA PRO A 36 -13.68 29.69 -36.63
C PRO A 36 -15.12 29.40 -36.17
N ASP A 37 -15.84 30.45 -35.80
CA ASP A 37 -17.29 30.46 -35.64
C ASP A 37 -17.97 30.16 -36.98
N TRP A 38 -18.69 29.04 -37.06
CA TRP A 38 -19.62 28.74 -38.14
C TRP A 38 -21.04 28.60 -37.55
N PRO A 39 -22.03 29.38 -38.03
CA PRO A 39 -23.42 29.13 -37.68
C PRO A 39 -23.93 27.92 -38.47
N VAL A 40 -24.10 26.79 -37.79
CA VAL A 40 -24.83 25.64 -38.34
C VAL A 40 -26.32 25.96 -38.30
N LYS A 41 -26.92 26.11 -39.48
CA LYS A 41 -28.36 26.25 -39.68
C LYS A 41 -29.03 24.92 -39.32
N PRO A 42 -30.02 24.86 -38.41
CA PRO A 42 -30.70 23.60 -38.10
C PRO A 42 -31.55 23.17 -39.29
N GLU A 43 -31.17 22.05 -39.90
CA GLU A 43 -31.94 21.36 -40.92
C GLU A 43 -33.03 20.52 -40.23
N ALA A 44 -34.28 20.71 -40.64
CA ALA A 44 -35.43 20.06 -40.01
C ALA A 44 -35.39 18.55 -40.28
N VAL A 45 -35.01 17.77 -39.26
CA VAL A 45 -35.05 16.32 -39.28
C VAL A 45 -36.50 15.86 -39.26
N LYS A 46 -36.94 15.18 -40.32
CA LYS A 46 -38.22 14.45 -40.34
C LYS A 46 -38.18 13.33 -39.31
N PRO A 47 -39.21 13.13 -38.48
CA PRO A 47 -39.23 12.03 -37.53
C PRO A 47 -39.30 10.69 -38.28
N GLU A 48 -38.31 9.83 -38.02
CA GLU A 48 -38.36 8.42 -38.43
C GLU A 48 -39.42 7.66 -37.62
N PRO A 49 -40.04 6.62 -38.21
CA PRO A 49 -41.01 5.78 -37.52
C PRO A 49 -40.36 5.04 -36.34
N VAL A 50 -41.00 5.17 -35.17
CA VAL A 50 -40.59 4.56 -33.91
C VAL A 50 -40.49 3.04 -34.06
N LYS A 51 -39.26 2.53 -34.04
CA LYS A 51 -38.95 1.09 -33.98
C LYS A 51 -39.41 0.56 -32.61
N PRO A 52 -40.11 -0.58 -32.54
CA PRO A 52 -40.55 -1.15 -31.27
C PRO A 52 -39.35 -1.37 -30.36
N GLU A 53 -39.45 -0.79 -29.16
CA GLU A 53 -38.47 -0.81 -28.09
C GLU A 53 -38.21 -2.26 -27.69
N ALA A 54 -37.03 -2.79 -28.04
CA ALA A 54 -36.62 -4.13 -27.66
C ALA A 54 -36.58 -4.20 -26.13
N GLU A 55 -37.29 -5.19 -25.56
CA GLU A 55 -37.28 -5.46 -24.13
C GLU A 55 -35.85 -5.48 -23.61
N LYS A 56 -35.54 -4.51 -22.74
CA LYS A 56 -34.26 -4.36 -22.09
C LYS A 56 -33.96 -5.66 -21.33
N PRO A 57 -32.85 -6.37 -21.61
CA PRO A 57 -32.50 -7.58 -20.89
C PRO A 57 -32.50 -7.28 -19.39
N GLU A 58 -33.23 -8.09 -18.61
CA GLU A 58 -33.19 -8.01 -17.15
C GLU A 58 -31.72 -8.05 -16.71
N GLU A 59 -31.29 -6.96 -16.08
CA GLU A 59 -29.94 -6.82 -15.56
C GLU A 59 -29.78 -7.82 -14.41
N VAL A 60 -29.20 -8.98 -14.72
CA VAL A 60 -28.89 -10.02 -13.73
C VAL A 60 -27.89 -9.41 -12.74
N THR A 61 -28.41 -8.97 -11.60
CA THR A 61 -27.57 -8.43 -10.54
C THR A 61 -26.68 -9.56 -10.00
N PRO A 62 -25.35 -9.39 -10.03
CA PRO A 62 -24.45 -10.41 -9.52
C PRO A 62 -24.72 -10.66 -8.03
N PRO A 63 -24.57 -11.91 -7.54
CA PRO A 63 -24.84 -12.23 -6.14
C PRO A 63 -23.97 -11.37 -5.24
N SER A 64 -24.58 -10.81 -4.20
CA SER A 64 -23.85 -10.02 -3.21
C SER A 64 -22.76 -10.88 -2.57
N PRO A 65 -21.52 -10.38 -2.49
CA PRO A 65 -20.42 -11.14 -1.92
C PRO A 65 -20.68 -11.49 -0.44
N PRO A 66 -20.14 -12.64 0.03
CA PRO A 66 -20.37 -13.13 1.38
C PRO A 66 -19.86 -12.13 2.44
N ARG A 67 -20.72 -11.81 3.41
CA ARG A 67 -20.35 -11.02 4.59
C ARG A 67 -19.62 -11.91 5.60
N TYR A 68 -18.58 -11.38 6.21
CA TYR A 68 -17.76 -12.10 7.18
C TYR A 68 -17.88 -11.48 8.58
N ASP A 69 -18.09 -12.34 9.58
CA ASP A 69 -18.14 -11.94 10.98
C ASP A 69 -16.76 -11.38 11.42
N PRO A 70 -16.70 -10.11 11.88
CA PRO A 70 -15.46 -9.45 12.26
C PRO A 70 -14.78 -10.11 13.48
N ASP A 71 -15.54 -10.71 14.40
CA ASP A 71 -14.99 -11.36 15.60
C ASP A 71 -14.35 -12.71 15.24
N VAL A 72 -14.99 -13.46 14.33
CA VAL A 72 -14.41 -14.69 13.76
C VAL A 72 -13.13 -14.38 12.99
N LEU A 73 -13.15 -13.33 12.15
CA LEU A 73 -11.97 -12.84 11.44
C LEU A 73 -10.82 -12.53 12.40
N GLN A 74 -11.08 -11.74 13.45
CA GLN A 74 -10.06 -11.37 14.43
C GLN A 74 -9.52 -12.58 15.20
N SER A 75 -10.40 -13.51 15.60
CA SER A 75 -10.01 -14.75 16.28
C SER A 75 -9.10 -15.62 15.41
N ASN A 76 -9.44 -15.80 14.13
CA ASN A 76 -8.64 -16.55 13.17
C ASN A 76 -7.28 -15.87 12.94
N LEU A 77 -7.26 -14.54 12.75
CA LEU A 77 -6.03 -13.75 12.65
C LEU A 77 -5.11 -13.94 13.85
N LYS A 78 -5.65 -13.87 15.07
CA LYS A 78 -4.89 -14.09 16.31
C LYS A 78 -4.26 -15.48 16.36
N LYS A 79 -5.01 -16.54 16.02
CA LYS A 79 -4.51 -17.92 16.01
C LYS A 79 -3.36 -18.09 15.01
N MET A 80 -3.51 -17.59 13.78
CA MET A 80 -2.49 -17.76 12.75
C MET A 80 -1.23 -16.95 13.04
N THR A 81 -1.38 -15.70 13.45
CA THR A 81 -0.24 -14.81 13.72
C THR A 81 0.58 -15.33 14.88
N LYS A 82 -0.04 -15.92 15.91
CA LYS A 82 0.67 -16.68 16.95
C LYS A 82 1.51 -17.82 16.37
N SER A 83 0.96 -18.62 15.44
CA SER A 83 1.68 -19.74 14.80
C SER A 83 2.77 -19.32 13.81
N LEU A 84 2.74 -18.07 13.35
CA LEU A 84 3.67 -17.52 12.36
C LEU A 84 4.66 -16.50 12.96
N THR A 85 4.58 -16.24 14.27
CA THR A 85 5.54 -15.38 14.98
C THR A 85 6.85 -16.14 15.19
N GLY A 86 7.98 -15.43 15.09
CA GLY A 86 9.29 -16.05 15.34
C GLY A 86 9.91 -16.72 14.12
N LEU A 87 9.34 -16.57 12.92
CA LEU A 87 9.95 -17.10 11.70
C LEU A 87 11.07 -16.15 11.26
N GLU A 88 12.32 -16.52 11.53
CA GLU A 88 13.51 -15.76 11.15
C GLU A 88 13.71 -15.70 9.64
N TYR A 89 14.19 -14.56 9.13
CA TYR A 89 14.63 -14.41 7.76
C TYR A 89 16.00 -15.05 7.57
N LEU A 90 16.05 -16.13 6.79
CA LEU A 90 17.26 -16.71 6.24
C LEU A 90 17.34 -16.25 4.79
N GLU A 91 18.49 -15.70 4.36
CA GLU A 91 18.73 -15.01 3.07
C GLU A 91 18.35 -15.77 1.78
N THR A 92 17.75 -16.96 1.88
CA THR A 92 17.22 -17.71 0.77
C THR A 92 15.82 -17.23 0.36
N PRO A 93 15.62 -16.58 -0.80
CA PRO A 93 14.31 -16.05 -1.25
C PRO A 93 13.18 -17.09 -1.33
N LYS A 94 13.54 -18.39 -1.35
CA LYS A 94 12.64 -19.55 -1.30
C LYS A 94 11.90 -19.74 0.03
N LYS A 95 12.30 -19.06 1.11
CA LYS A 95 11.77 -19.34 2.47
C LYS A 95 10.59 -18.46 2.89
N LEU A 96 10.11 -17.52 2.07
CA LEU A 96 8.91 -16.70 2.36
C LEU A 96 8.96 -16.01 3.73
N GLN A 97 10.08 -15.36 4.05
CA GLN A 97 10.30 -14.74 5.36
C GLN A 97 10.35 -13.20 5.29
N ASP A 98 10.35 -12.62 4.09
CA ASP A 98 10.16 -11.19 3.85
C ASP A 98 8.70 -10.77 4.11
N CYS A 99 8.42 -9.45 4.03
CA CYS A 99 7.09 -8.91 4.28
C CYS A 99 6.00 -9.57 3.42
N SER A 100 6.27 -9.74 2.12
CA SER A 100 5.33 -10.38 1.19
C SER A 100 5.23 -11.90 1.36
N GLY A 101 6.33 -12.59 1.68
CA GLY A 101 6.34 -14.02 1.96
C GLY A 101 5.56 -14.38 3.23
N ILE A 102 5.73 -13.61 4.32
CA ILE A 102 4.96 -13.80 5.55
C ILE A 102 3.48 -13.54 5.31
N PHE A 103 3.13 -12.52 4.51
CA PHE A 103 1.74 -12.31 4.10
C PHE A 103 1.17 -13.51 3.33
N LEU A 104 1.90 -14.08 2.37
CA LEU A 104 1.44 -15.26 1.63
C LEU A 104 1.28 -16.50 2.54
N ARG A 105 2.08 -16.63 3.60
CA ARG A 105 1.87 -17.66 4.64
C ARG A 105 0.60 -17.43 5.45
N VAL A 106 0.25 -16.16 5.75
CA VAL A 106 -1.06 -15.82 6.35
C VAL A 106 -2.17 -16.25 5.41
N VAL A 107 -2.11 -15.86 4.13
CA VAL A 107 -3.08 -16.24 3.08
C VAL A 107 -3.26 -17.76 2.98
N ARG A 108 -2.17 -18.54 2.97
CA ARG A 108 -2.23 -20.02 2.93
C ARG A 108 -3.08 -20.61 4.05
N LYS A 109 -2.89 -20.11 5.28
CA LYS A 109 -3.71 -20.54 6.43
C LYS A 109 -5.14 -19.98 6.33
N PHE A 110 -5.31 -18.80 5.75
CA PHE A 110 -6.61 -18.16 5.56
C PHE A 110 -7.52 -18.88 4.59
N LYS A 111 -6.97 -19.45 3.52
CA LYS A 111 -7.72 -20.24 2.52
C LYS A 111 -8.55 -21.37 3.14
N LYS A 112 -8.11 -21.97 4.26
CA LYS A 112 -8.88 -23.00 4.97
C LYS A 112 -10.23 -22.49 5.50
N TYR A 113 -10.31 -21.21 5.86
CA TYR A 113 -11.50 -20.59 6.41
C TYR A 113 -12.38 -19.93 5.34
N TYR A 114 -11.80 -19.66 4.16
CA TYR A 114 -12.43 -18.92 3.07
C TYR A 114 -12.09 -19.57 1.71
N PRO A 115 -12.56 -20.81 1.45
CA PRO A 115 -12.14 -21.57 0.26
C PRO A 115 -12.58 -20.92 -1.05
N ASP A 116 -13.73 -20.25 -1.06
CA ASP A 116 -14.32 -19.65 -2.26
C ASP A 116 -13.75 -18.26 -2.57
N ARG A 117 -12.96 -17.68 -1.67
CA ARG A 117 -12.33 -16.39 -1.89
C ARG A 117 -11.04 -16.58 -2.70
N PRO A 118 -10.90 -15.96 -3.88
CA PRO A 118 -9.62 -15.93 -4.56
C PRO A 118 -8.63 -15.12 -3.71
N PHE A 119 -7.39 -15.61 -3.65
CA PHE A 119 -6.29 -14.94 -2.96
C PHE A 119 -5.07 -14.89 -3.88
N PRO A 120 -4.15 -13.93 -3.68
CA PRO A 120 -2.90 -13.90 -4.43
C PRO A 120 -2.15 -15.22 -4.31
N ASP A 121 -1.65 -15.70 -5.45
CA ASP A 121 -0.85 -16.90 -5.55
C ASP A 121 0.63 -16.56 -5.33
N GLU A 122 1.35 -17.47 -4.67
CA GLU A 122 2.75 -17.24 -4.35
C GLU A 122 3.67 -17.24 -5.57
N LYS A 123 3.37 -18.05 -6.58
CA LYS A 123 4.19 -18.13 -7.80
C LYS A 123 3.96 -16.90 -8.67
N GLN A 124 2.74 -16.37 -8.71
CA GLN A 124 2.39 -15.23 -9.57
C GLN A 124 2.56 -13.87 -8.86
N GLN A 125 2.20 -13.77 -7.58
CA GLN A 125 2.22 -12.53 -6.79
C GLN A 125 3.21 -12.63 -5.62
N ARG A 126 4.47 -12.95 -5.91
CA ARG A 126 5.50 -13.13 -4.88
C ARG A 126 5.89 -11.84 -4.14
N SER A 127 5.81 -10.69 -4.78
CA SER A 127 6.30 -9.41 -4.23
C SER A 127 5.15 -8.51 -3.75
N THR A 128 5.44 -7.65 -2.77
CA THR A 128 4.50 -6.66 -2.21
C THR A 128 3.79 -5.84 -3.28
N ARG A 129 4.51 -5.43 -4.34
CA ARG A 129 3.94 -4.67 -5.47
C ARG A 129 2.99 -5.50 -6.32
N LEU A 130 3.33 -6.76 -6.59
CA LEU A 130 2.46 -7.66 -7.36
C LEU A 130 1.19 -8.03 -6.58
N ILE A 131 1.30 -8.20 -5.26
CA ILE A 131 0.13 -8.37 -4.38
C ILE A 131 -0.75 -7.12 -4.42
N GLY A 132 -0.17 -5.93 -4.29
CA GLY A 132 -0.90 -4.68 -4.45
C GLY A 132 -1.59 -4.59 -5.82
N LYS A 133 -0.88 -4.92 -6.90
CA LYS A 133 -1.44 -4.93 -8.26
C LYS A 133 -2.61 -5.90 -8.39
N TRP A 134 -2.53 -7.09 -7.80
CA TRP A 134 -3.61 -8.08 -7.78
C TRP A 134 -4.87 -7.55 -7.08
N TYR A 135 -4.74 -6.85 -5.94
CA TYR A 135 -5.88 -6.20 -5.31
C TYR A 135 -6.43 -5.05 -6.17
N HIS A 136 -5.57 -4.30 -6.86
CA HIS A 136 -5.99 -3.20 -7.73
C HIS A 136 -6.76 -3.67 -8.96
N GLU A 137 -6.27 -4.70 -9.66
CA GLU A 137 -6.92 -5.31 -10.83
C GLU A 137 -8.32 -5.87 -10.50
N ARG A 138 -8.61 -6.07 -9.20
CA ARG A 138 -9.90 -6.54 -8.69
C ARG A 138 -10.77 -5.45 -8.07
N GLY A 139 -10.34 -4.19 -8.13
CA GLY A 139 -11.05 -3.07 -7.50
C GLY A 139 -11.04 -3.09 -5.96
N GLU A 140 -10.18 -3.90 -5.34
CA GLU A 140 -10.11 -4.11 -3.89
C GLU A 140 -9.02 -3.26 -3.20
N LEU A 141 -8.16 -2.57 -3.98
CA LEU A 141 -7.12 -1.70 -3.46
C LEU A 141 -7.57 -0.25 -3.37
N ILE A 142 -7.60 0.29 -2.15
CA ILE A 142 -7.97 1.67 -1.87
C ILE A 142 -6.70 2.49 -1.67
N LEU A 143 -6.60 3.61 -2.39
CA LEU A 143 -5.51 4.55 -2.22
C LEU A 143 -5.73 5.44 -0.99
N ILE A 144 -4.66 5.68 -0.24
CA ILE A 144 -4.67 6.56 0.92
C ILE A 144 -4.08 7.90 0.53
N ARG A 145 -4.91 8.94 0.58
CA ARG A 145 -4.52 10.34 0.36
C ARG A 145 -4.38 11.10 1.66
N ASP A 146 -5.25 10.80 2.62
CA ASP A 146 -5.23 11.37 3.97
C ASP A 146 -5.40 10.25 5.00
N PRO A 147 -4.29 9.75 5.58
CA PRO A 147 -4.31 8.69 6.58
C PRO A 147 -5.22 8.98 7.77
N GLN A 148 -5.38 10.25 8.18
CA GLN A 148 -6.19 10.60 9.35
C GLN A 148 -7.69 10.51 9.02
N LYS A 149 -8.10 11.04 7.87
CA LYS A 149 -9.50 10.94 7.41
C LYS A 149 -9.90 9.52 7.04
N GLN A 150 -8.93 8.74 6.56
CA GLN A 150 -9.14 7.35 6.12
C GLN A 150 -8.86 6.31 7.22
N ALA A 151 -8.61 6.74 8.47
CA ALA A 151 -8.29 5.83 9.58
C ALA A 151 -9.37 4.76 9.86
N HIS A 152 -10.63 5.02 9.48
CA HIS A 152 -11.73 4.06 9.57
C HIS A 152 -11.53 2.80 8.71
N LEU A 153 -10.63 2.84 7.72
CA LEU A 153 -10.26 1.67 6.90
C LEU A 153 -9.34 0.69 7.64
N ILE A 154 -8.69 1.15 8.72
CA ILE A 154 -7.81 0.33 9.56
C ILE A 154 -8.68 -0.56 10.45
N LYS A 155 -8.79 -1.83 10.07
CA LYS A 155 -9.58 -2.86 10.75
C LYS A 155 -8.77 -4.15 10.87
N PRO A 156 -9.06 -5.06 11.81
CA PRO A 156 -8.45 -6.40 11.78
C PRO A 156 -8.64 -7.03 10.39
N GLY A 157 -7.55 -7.54 9.81
CA GLY A 157 -7.52 -8.08 8.45
C GLY A 157 -7.24 -7.06 7.34
N ALA A 158 -7.14 -5.76 7.65
CA ALA A 158 -6.64 -4.77 6.71
C ALA A 158 -5.18 -5.07 6.34
N ILE A 159 -4.87 -4.97 5.06
CA ILE A 159 -3.55 -5.15 4.48
C ILE A 159 -3.02 -3.75 4.19
N MET A 160 -2.05 -3.34 5.00
CA MET A 160 -1.45 -2.01 4.90
C MET A 160 -0.27 -2.08 3.95
N PHE A 161 -0.23 -1.17 2.97
CA PHE A 161 0.90 -1.00 2.07
C PHE A 161 1.59 0.33 2.35
N PHE A 162 2.92 0.29 2.44
CA PHE A 162 3.74 1.46 2.73
C PHE A 162 4.74 1.76 1.62
N ASP A 163 5.08 3.04 1.45
CA ASP A 163 6.19 3.43 0.56
C ASP A 163 7.56 3.19 1.22
N GLY A 164 8.64 3.35 0.45
CA GLY A 164 10.01 3.08 0.92
C GLY A 164 10.79 4.29 1.39
N ALA A 165 10.17 5.47 1.56
CA ALA A 165 10.92 6.73 1.59
C ALA A 165 10.53 7.69 2.72
N PRO A 166 11.49 8.08 3.59
CA PRO A 166 11.34 9.25 4.46
C PRO A 166 11.44 10.60 3.69
N LYS A 167 12.10 10.63 2.52
CA LYS A 167 12.49 11.88 1.82
C LYS A 167 11.78 12.13 0.48
N LYS A 168 10.99 11.18 -0.03
CA LYS A 168 10.22 11.32 -1.27
C LYS A 168 8.83 10.76 -1.03
N LYS A 169 7.88 11.65 -0.75
CA LYS A 169 6.48 11.26 -0.58
C LYS A 169 5.99 10.61 -1.87
N PHE A 170 5.29 9.50 -1.73
CA PHE A 170 4.50 8.94 -2.83
C PHE A 170 3.65 10.02 -3.49
N SER A 171 3.60 10.03 -4.82
CA SER A 171 2.97 11.08 -5.63
C SER A 171 1.45 11.14 -5.54
N GLY A 172 0.81 10.16 -4.89
CA GLY A 172 -0.64 10.03 -4.86
C GLY A 172 -1.25 9.47 -6.16
N ARG A 173 -0.44 9.04 -7.14
CA ARG A 173 -0.93 8.49 -8.41
C ARG A 173 -0.87 6.97 -8.42
N PHE A 174 -1.99 6.31 -8.72
CA PHE A 174 -2.07 4.84 -8.80
C PHE A 174 -0.98 4.22 -9.69
N LYS A 175 -0.67 4.82 -10.85
CA LYS A 175 0.38 4.31 -11.75
C LYS A 175 1.76 4.21 -11.11
N ASP A 176 2.06 5.05 -10.12
CA ASP A 176 3.35 5.06 -9.45
C ASP A 176 3.41 4.01 -8.33
N LEU A 177 2.27 3.46 -7.90
CA LEU A 177 2.14 2.56 -6.76
C LEU A 177 2.89 1.23 -6.97
N PHE A 178 2.97 0.78 -8.23
CA PHE A 178 3.58 -0.50 -8.60
C PHE A 178 5.00 -0.32 -9.14
N VAL A 179 5.51 0.91 -9.24
CA VAL A 179 6.86 1.19 -9.73
C VAL A 179 7.86 1.01 -8.60
N ARG A 180 8.88 0.18 -8.83
CA ARG A 180 9.97 -0.08 -7.87
C ARG A 180 10.65 1.24 -7.48
N GLY A 181 10.81 1.46 -6.17
CA GLY A 181 11.45 2.66 -5.62
C GLY A 181 10.59 3.93 -5.60
N LYS A 182 9.33 3.88 -6.07
CA LYS A 182 8.39 5.02 -6.03
C LYS A 182 7.14 4.75 -5.18
N GLY A 183 6.57 3.56 -5.29
CA GLY A 183 5.34 3.18 -4.61
C GLY A 183 5.58 2.14 -3.51
N ILE A 184 4.80 1.07 -3.54
CA ILE A 184 4.78 0.02 -2.53
C ILE A 184 6.18 -0.59 -2.32
N TYR A 185 6.64 -0.52 -1.08
CA TYR A 185 7.89 -1.09 -0.62
C TYR A 185 7.67 -2.15 0.47
N HIS A 186 6.80 -1.84 1.43
CA HIS A 186 6.53 -2.70 2.59
C HIS A 186 5.05 -3.00 2.75
N MET A 187 4.73 -4.09 3.46
CA MET A 187 3.34 -4.41 3.82
C MET A 187 3.22 -5.16 5.15
N GLY A 188 2.00 -5.18 5.68
CA GLY A 188 1.63 -6.04 6.79
C GLY A 188 0.12 -6.19 6.93
N VAL A 189 -0.29 -7.08 7.84
CA VAL A 189 -1.71 -7.32 8.16
C VAL A 189 -2.02 -6.75 9.54
N VAL A 190 -3.06 -5.94 9.64
CA VAL A 190 -3.56 -5.44 10.92
C VAL A 190 -4.19 -6.59 11.69
N VAL A 191 -3.70 -6.83 12.91
CA VAL A 191 -4.20 -7.92 13.76
C VAL A 191 -5.01 -7.41 14.96
N LYS A 192 -4.86 -6.13 15.29
CA LYS A 192 -5.61 -5.45 16.35
C LYS A 192 -5.65 -3.96 16.03
N VAL A 193 -6.78 -3.33 16.31
CA VAL A 193 -6.95 -1.88 16.26
C VAL A 193 -6.98 -1.35 17.69
N VAL A 194 -6.39 -0.18 17.89
CA VAL A 194 -6.48 0.60 19.12
C VAL A 194 -7.38 1.79 18.82
N SER A 195 -8.46 1.91 19.58
CA SER A 195 -9.44 2.97 19.42
C SER A 195 -9.67 3.71 20.73
N ASP A 196 -10.04 4.97 20.62
CA ASP A 196 -10.40 5.86 21.71
C ASP A 196 -11.70 6.58 21.32
N ASN A 197 -12.77 6.41 22.10
CA ASN A 197 -14.11 6.94 21.78
C ASN A 197 -14.57 6.64 20.33
N GLY A 198 -14.38 5.38 19.89
CA GLY A 198 -14.76 4.94 18.54
C GLY A 198 -13.80 5.41 17.42
N LYS A 199 -12.84 6.27 17.71
CA LYS A 199 -11.84 6.74 16.74
C LYS A 199 -10.59 5.89 16.78
N VAL A 200 -10.09 5.46 15.62
CA VAL A 200 -8.82 4.72 15.52
C VAL A 200 -7.66 5.65 15.93
N THR A 201 -6.91 5.24 16.94
CA THR A 201 -5.71 5.94 17.44
C THR A 201 -4.42 5.19 17.15
N GLY A 202 -4.50 3.90 16.85
CA GLY A 202 -3.37 3.11 16.41
C GLY A 202 -3.75 1.68 16.04
N TYR A 203 -2.75 0.86 15.73
CA TYR A 203 -2.96 -0.55 15.40
C TYR A 203 -1.72 -1.40 15.66
N HIS A 204 -1.93 -2.70 15.68
CA HIS A 204 -0.89 -3.72 15.71
C HIS A 204 -0.76 -4.35 14.32
N LEU A 205 0.46 -4.39 13.79
CA LEU A 205 0.76 -4.90 12.46
C LEU A 205 1.56 -6.19 12.57
N PHE A 206 1.07 -7.27 11.97
CA PHE A 206 1.84 -8.48 11.78
C PHE A 206 2.47 -8.48 10.38
N HIS A 207 3.79 -8.63 10.31
CA HIS A 207 4.51 -8.61 9.05
C HIS A 207 5.85 -9.36 9.15
N GLY A 208 6.39 -9.74 7.99
CA GLY A 208 7.81 -10.08 7.86
C GLY A 208 8.66 -8.84 8.06
N ARG A 209 9.83 -9.02 8.68
CA ARG A 209 10.74 -7.92 9.03
C ARG A 209 11.98 -7.98 8.15
N LYS A 210 12.96 -7.11 8.44
CA LYS A 210 14.25 -7.09 7.74
C LYS A 210 15.04 -8.37 8.03
N ASP A 211 16.06 -8.59 7.22
CA ASP A 211 17.00 -9.71 7.34
C ASP A 211 17.53 -9.84 8.78
N GLY A 212 17.59 -11.09 9.26
CA GLY A 212 17.94 -11.41 10.65
C GLY A 212 16.91 -11.00 11.71
N THR A 213 15.74 -10.46 11.33
CA THR A 213 14.66 -10.15 12.27
C THR A 213 13.44 -11.05 12.03
N PRO A 214 12.98 -11.80 13.04
CA PRO A 214 11.84 -12.70 12.86
C PRO A 214 10.53 -11.95 12.60
N SER A 215 9.62 -12.59 11.88
CA SER A 215 8.23 -12.15 11.75
C SER A 215 7.59 -11.92 13.12
N GLY A 216 6.74 -10.92 13.22
CA GLY A 216 6.10 -10.61 14.48
C GLY A 216 5.14 -9.44 14.39
N THR A 217 4.58 -9.09 15.55
CA THR A 217 3.64 -7.99 15.70
C THR A 217 4.31 -6.76 16.27
N THR A 218 4.29 -5.67 15.52
CA THR A 218 4.72 -4.33 15.93
C THR A 218 3.52 -3.52 16.42
N ARG A 219 3.73 -2.61 17.39
CA ARG A 219 2.66 -1.92 18.15
C ARG A 219 2.79 -0.39 18.20
N TYR A 220 3.73 0.17 17.44
CA TYR A 220 4.06 1.60 17.47
C TYR A 220 3.36 2.41 16.37
N HIS A 221 2.38 1.84 15.68
CA HIS A 221 1.65 2.50 14.61
C HIS A 221 0.52 3.34 15.18
N LYS A 222 0.72 4.66 15.22
CA LYS A 222 -0.22 5.60 15.84
C LYS A 222 -0.63 6.67 14.84
N GLY A 223 -1.84 7.18 14.98
CA GLY A 223 -2.24 8.42 14.32
C GLY A 223 -1.53 9.62 14.92
N PHE A 224 -1.54 10.76 14.24
CA PHE A 224 -1.16 12.02 14.89
C PHE A 224 -2.20 12.35 15.96
N ARG A 225 -1.74 12.51 17.19
CA ARG A 225 -2.49 13.09 18.30
C ARG A 225 -1.61 14.19 18.90
N LYS A 226 -2.05 15.46 18.78
CA LYS A 226 -1.34 16.64 19.33
C LYS A 226 -1.21 16.56 20.85
N ASP A 227 -2.04 15.74 21.46
CA ASP A 227 -2.32 15.51 22.87
C ASP A 227 -1.54 14.32 23.49
N TYR A 228 -0.78 13.55 22.71
CA TYR A 228 0.12 12.52 23.26
C TYR A 228 1.49 13.07 23.73
N GLY A 229 1.64 14.39 23.85
CA GLY A 229 2.87 15.04 24.30
C GLY A 229 4.01 14.99 23.27
N PRO A 230 5.13 15.70 23.55
CA PRO A 230 6.27 15.81 22.64
C PRO A 230 6.92 14.45 22.30
N GLN A 231 6.84 13.44 23.17
CA GLN A 231 7.35 12.09 22.85
C GLN A 231 6.56 11.34 21.76
N ALA A 232 5.29 11.69 21.52
CA ALA A 232 4.49 11.06 20.46
C ALA A 232 4.60 11.76 19.12
N ARG A 233 5.10 13.01 19.12
CA ARG A 233 5.65 13.65 17.94
C ARG A 233 7.07 13.16 17.74
N ARG A 234 7.22 11.92 17.25
CA ARG A 234 8.42 11.66 16.47
C ARG A 234 8.22 12.44 15.18
N ASP A 235 8.73 13.66 15.10
CA ASP A 235 8.47 14.62 14.01
C ASP A 235 8.70 14.04 12.59
N ASN A 236 9.42 12.91 12.51
CA ASN A 236 9.73 12.20 11.27
C ASN A 236 8.86 10.96 10.97
N TYR A 237 7.75 10.73 11.70
CA TYR A 237 6.89 9.56 11.50
C TYR A 237 5.54 9.99 10.92
N PRO A 238 5.14 9.46 9.75
CA PRO A 238 3.83 9.78 9.19
C PRO A 238 2.71 9.13 10.02
N PRO A 239 1.50 9.73 9.98
CA PRO A 239 0.37 9.19 10.74
C PRO A 239 0.01 7.81 10.22
N PHE A 240 -0.15 6.86 11.14
CA PHE A 240 -0.42 5.46 10.83
C PHE A 240 0.65 4.81 9.93
N GLY A 241 1.89 5.34 9.93
CA GLY A 241 3.01 4.78 9.16
C GLY A 241 3.65 3.55 9.79
N ASN A 242 4.63 2.99 9.08
CA ASN A 242 5.57 2.01 9.61
C ASN A 242 6.97 2.62 9.70
N GLY A 243 7.37 3.07 10.89
CA GLY A 243 8.60 3.85 10.99
C GLY A 243 8.43 5.18 10.26
N GLN A 244 9.29 5.47 9.30
CA GLN A 244 9.20 6.65 8.45
C GLN A 244 8.46 6.40 7.12
N GLU A 245 7.95 5.17 6.91
CA GLU A 245 7.22 4.78 5.71
C GLU A 245 5.77 5.26 5.80
N ASN A 246 5.27 5.89 4.74
CA ASN A 246 3.90 6.41 4.67
C ASN A 246 2.92 5.29 4.38
N TRP A 247 1.75 5.30 5.01
CA TRP A 247 0.64 4.44 4.61
C TRP A 247 0.00 5.00 3.32
N ILE A 248 0.16 4.28 2.21
CA ILE A 248 -0.19 4.78 0.86
C ILE A 248 -1.35 4.02 0.22
N ALA A 249 -1.61 2.78 0.65
CA ALA A 249 -2.74 2.00 0.15
C ALA A 249 -3.19 0.98 1.20
N VAL A 250 -4.45 0.54 1.07
CA VAL A 250 -5.02 -0.51 1.89
C VAL A 250 -5.87 -1.44 1.04
N ALA A 251 -5.85 -2.73 1.39
CA ALA A 251 -6.84 -3.71 0.96
C ALA A 251 -7.32 -4.49 2.19
N HIS A 252 -8.22 -5.45 2.03
CA HIS A 252 -8.65 -6.31 3.13
C HIS A 252 -8.50 -7.79 2.75
N LEU A 253 -8.03 -8.59 3.71
CA LEU A 253 -7.88 -10.04 3.52
C LEU A 253 -9.20 -10.69 3.11
N VAL A 254 -10.29 -10.24 3.70
CA VAL A 254 -11.68 -10.49 3.34
C VAL A 254 -12.39 -9.14 3.44
N ASN A 255 -13.34 -8.82 2.56
CA ASN A 255 -14.10 -7.59 2.68
C ASN A 255 -15.33 -7.83 3.57
N PRO A 256 -15.35 -7.38 4.83
CA PRO A 256 -16.54 -7.49 5.67
C PRO A 256 -17.70 -6.58 5.24
N TYR A 257 -17.52 -5.65 4.29
CA TYR A 257 -18.46 -4.56 4.01
C TYR A 257 -18.73 -4.30 2.54
N THR A 258 -18.56 -5.27 1.66
CA THR A 258 -19.28 -5.21 0.38
C THR A 258 -20.77 -5.27 0.70
N THR A 259 -21.40 -4.10 0.72
CA THR A 259 -22.84 -3.95 0.63
C THR A 259 -23.27 -4.47 -0.75
N PRO A 260 -24.42 -5.19 -0.84
CA PRO A 260 -25.08 -5.45 -2.12
C PRO A 260 -25.12 -4.22 -3.03
#